data_AF-A0AAD5WCJ1-F1
#
_entry.id   AF-A0AAD5WCJ1-F1
#
_cell.length_a   1.000
_cell.length_b   1.000
_cell.length_c   1.000
_cell.angle_alpha   90.00
_cell.angle_beta   90.00
_cell.angle_gamma   90.00
#
_symmetry.space_group_name_H-M   'P 1'
#
loop_
_entity.id
_entity.type
_entity.pdbx_description
1 polymer ?
#
loop_
_entity_poly.entity_id
_entity_poly.type
_entity_poly.pdbx_seq_one_letter_code
_entity_poly.pdbx_strand_id
1 'polypeptide(L)'
;MVLPVVKLGTLALKTLCKPIANRLKKEAGKHPKFRQFIISIAQANHRFSTNLQRRIYGHKTDVEIRPLNEEKAVQAASDLIGELFVFSVGGAALIFEVQRSARSEARKEELRKMELEALKEKEEELTREVQLLKQKLDEIENLANSRGLTGVFNFRGNRKTESTTSATPTN
;
A
#
# COMPACT_ATOMS: atom_id res chain seq x y z
N MET A 1 18.42 -17.43 -1.95
CA MET A 1 19.48 -16.59 -1.34
C MET A 1 19.27 -16.33 0.16
N VAL A 2 18.64 -17.24 0.92
CA VAL A 2 18.32 -17.04 2.36
C VAL A 2 19.51 -17.38 3.28
N LEU A 3 20.40 -18.27 2.83
CA LEU A 3 21.55 -18.75 3.60
C LEU A 3 22.53 -17.65 4.05
N PRO A 4 22.88 -16.63 3.24
CA PRO A 4 23.82 -15.59 3.66
C PRO A 4 23.27 -14.71 4.79
N VAL A 5 22.00 -14.28 4.70
CA VAL A 5 21.40 -13.40 5.72
C VAL A 5 21.21 -14.14 7.04
N VAL A 6 20.76 -15.40 7.01
CA VAL A 6 20.64 -16.23 8.22
C VAL A 6 22.00 -16.48 8.87
N LYS A 7 23.05 -16.71 8.08
CA LYS A 7 24.43 -16.86 8.59
C LYS A 7 24.96 -15.57 9.21
N LEU A 8 24.68 -14.42 8.59
CA LEU A 8 25.08 -13.12 9.13
C LEU A 8 24.31 -12.79 10.42
N GLY A 9 23.01 -13.08 10.48
CA GLY A 9 22.20 -12.89 11.69
C GLY A 9 22.67 -13.77 12.85
N THR A 10 22.94 -15.05 12.60
CA THR A 10 23.47 -15.97 13.63
C THR A 10 24.88 -15.61 14.08
N LEU A 11 25.72 -15.07 13.19
CA LEU A 11 27.04 -14.56 13.54
C LEU A 11 26.94 -13.28 14.37
N ALA A 12 26.09 -12.33 13.98
CA ALA A 12 25.84 -11.10 14.73
C ALA A 12 25.33 -11.42 16.14
N LEU A 13 24.40 -12.37 16.27
CA LEU A 13 23.92 -12.84 17.57
C LEU A 13 25.08 -13.39 18.42
N LYS A 14 25.93 -14.27 17.88
CA LYS A 14 27.12 -14.77 18.61
C LYS A 14 28.08 -13.66 19.01
N THR A 15 28.27 -12.66 18.14
CA THR A 15 29.19 -11.54 18.38
C THR A 15 28.68 -10.60 19.47
N LEU A 16 27.36 -10.41 19.58
CA LEU A 16 26.75 -9.59 20.61
C LEU A 16 26.55 -10.36 21.92
N CYS A 17 26.10 -11.61 21.86
CA CYS A 17 25.80 -12.41 23.06
C CYS A 17 27.04 -12.78 23.87
N LYS A 18 28.16 -13.15 23.25
CA LYS A 18 29.38 -13.52 23.99
C LYS A 18 29.92 -12.43 24.94
N PRO A 19 30.14 -11.18 24.50
CA PRO A 19 30.61 -10.13 25.40
C PRO A 19 29.56 -9.78 26.46
N ILE A 20 28.26 -9.83 26.12
CA ILE A 20 27.17 -9.60 27.07
C ILE A 20 27.17 -10.67 28.17
N ALA A 21 27.26 -11.95 27.81
CA ALA A 21 27.36 -13.07 28.76
C ALA A 21 28.56 -12.93 29.70
N ASN A 22 29.74 -12.57 29.16
CA ASN A 22 30.94 -12.37 29.96
C ASN A 22 30.83 -11.19 30.93
N ARG A 23 30.16 -10.10 30.51
CA ARG A 23 29.88 -8.93 31.36
C ARG A 23 28.85 -9.28 32.44
N LEU A 24 27.77 -9.96 32.09
CA LEU A 24 26.76 -10.46 33.02
C LEU A 24 27.38 -11.39 34.06
N LYS A 25 28.26 -12.32 33.66
CA LYS A 25 28.98 -13.23 34.56
C LYS A 25 29.88 -12.45 35.52
N LYS A 26 30.64 -11.49 35.01
CA LYS A 26 31.54 -10.66 35.83
C LYS A 26 30.78 -9.83 36.86
N GLU A 27 29.65 -9.25 36.47
CA GLU A 27 28.83 -8.43 37.37
C GLU A 27 27.99 -9.27 38.34
N ALA A 28 27.52 -10.45 37.93
CA ALA A 28 26.86 -11.42 38.81
C ALA A 28 27.81 -11.95 39.89
N GLY A 29 29.09 -12.18 39.55
CA GLY A 29 30.11 -12.58 40.51
C GLY A 29 30.46 -11.51 41.55
N LYS A 30 30.28 -10.23 41.21
CA LYS A 30 30.58 -9.09 42.10
C LYS A 30 29.40 -8.65 42.95
N HIS A 31 28.19 -8.70 42.39
CA HIS A 31 27.00 -8.11 43.01
C HIS A 31 25.93 -9.18 43.29
N PRO A 32 25.72 -9.57 44.57
CA PRO A 32 24.77 -10.63 44.92
C PRO A 32 23.31 -10.27 44.61
N LYS A 33 22.93 -8.98 44.71
CA LYS A 33 21.60 -8.49 44.29
C LYS A 33 21.38 -8.66 42.78
N PHE A 34 22.39 -8.34 41.99
CA PHE A 34 22.34 -8.48 40.54
C PHE A 34 22.30 -9.95 40.10
N ARG A 35 23.06 -10.81 40.79
CA ARG A 35 22.98 -12.27 40.61
C ARG A 35 21.58 -12.80 40.84
N GLN A 36 20.93 -12.44 41.94
CA GLN A 36 19.55 -12.84 42.23
C GLN A 36 18.57 -12.33 41.17
N PHE A 37 18.76 -11.11 40.68
CA PHE A 37 17.96 -10.54 39.61
C PHE A 37 18.07 -11.36 38.31
N ILE A 38 19.28 -11.67 37.84
CA ILE A 38 19.48 -12.50 36.64
C ILE A 38 18.84 -13.88 36.80
N ILE A 39 19.04 -14.52 37.95
CA ILE A 39 18.47 -15.84 38.23
C ILE A 39 16.94 -15.75 38.24
N SER A 40 16.37 -14.68 38.81
CA SER A 40 14.92 -14.47 38.83
C SER A 40 14.33 -14.30 37.43
N ILE A 41 14.99 -13.58 36.53
CA ILE A 41 14.58 -13.44 35.12
C ILE A 41 14.68 -14.77 34.40
N ALA A 42 15.81 -15.48 34.54
CA ALA A 42 16.01 -16.78 33.89
C ALA A 42 14.94 -17.80 34.36
N GLN A 43 14.64 -17.82 35.65
CA GLN A 43 13.60 -18.68 36.21
C GLN A 43 12.18 -18.25 35.82
N ALA A 44 11.90 -16.95 35.78
CA ALA A 44 10.61 -16.43 35.32
C ALA A 44 10.36 -16.77 33.85
N ASN A 45 11.37 -16.60 32.99
CA ASN A 45 11.30 -16.97 31.59
C ASN A 45 11.11 -18.48 31.40
N HIS A 46 11.86 -19.30 32.14
CA HIS A 46 11.68 -20.75 32.12
C HIS A 46 10.26 -21.14 32.57
N ARG A 47 9.76 -20.59 33.67
CA ARG A 47 8.40 -20.84 34.16
C ARG A 47 7.35 -20.44 33.13
N PHE A 48 7.52 -19.27 32.52
CA PHE A 48 6.63 -18.76 31.48
C PHE A 48 6.60 -19.69 30.26
N SER A 49 7.77 -20.02 29.70
CA SER A 49 7.89 -20.91 28.54
C SER A 49 7.27 -22.27 28.81
N THR A 50 7.55 -22.86 29.98
CA THR A 50 7.01 -24.17 30.35
C THR A 50 5.50 -24.12 30.55
N ASN A 51 4.97 -23.08 31.19
CA ASN A 51 3.52 -22.92 31.40
C ASN A 51 2.79 -22.66 30.09
N LEU A 52 3.35 -21.85 29.19
CA LEU A 52 2.78 -21.56 27.88
C LEU A 52 2.74 -22.82 27.02
N GLN A 53 3.85 -23.56 26.95
CA GLN A 53 3.91 -24.84 26.26
C GLN A 53 2.86 -25.81 26.82
N ARG A 54 2.80 -26.00 28.14
CA ARG A 54 1.82 -26.89 28.77
C ARG A 54 0.37 -26.47 28.52
N ARG A 55 0.07 -25.16 28.46
CA ARG A 55 -1.27 -24.64 28.15
C ARG A 55 -1.68 -24.92 26.71
N ILE A 56 -0.73 -24.89 25.78
CA ILE A 56 -0.95 -25.21 24.37
C ILE A 56 -1.12 -26.74 24.17
N TYR A 57 -0.37 -27.56 24.91
CA TYR A 57 -0.35 -29.03 24.75
C TYR A 57 -1.26 -29.81 25.74
N GLY A 58 -1.97 -29.13 26.64
CA GLY A 58 -2.99 -29.74 27.51
C GLY A 58 -2.48 -30.70 28.60
N HIS A 59 -1.20 -30.68 28.96
CA HIS A 59 -0.63 -31.56 29.99
C HIS A 59 -0.75 -30.99 31.42
N LYS A 60 -1.05 -31.85 32.41
CA LYS A 60 -1.17 -31.47 33.83
C LYS A 60 0.19 -31.10 34.45
N THR A 61 0.12 -30.15 35.36
CA THR A 61 1.25 -29.36 35.89
C THR A 61 1.79 -30.01 37.16
N ASP A 62 2.84 -30.84 37.07
CA ASP A 62 3.49 -31.30 38.30
C ASP A 62 4.95 -31.73 38.14
N VAL A 63 5.75 -30.90 37.45
CA VAL A 63 7.22 -31.10 37.43
C VAL A 63 7.89 -29.86 37.98
N GLU A 64 8.53 -30.06 39.14
CA GLU A 64 9.34 -29.08 39.85
C GLU A 64 10.46 -28.55 38.94
N ILE A 65 10.44 -27.23 38.70
CA ILE A 65 11.44 -26.58 37.86
C ILE A 65 12.73 -26.50 38.66
N ARG A 66 13.69 -27.38 38.34
CA ARG A 66 15.01 -27.37 38.96
C ARG A 66 15.67 -26.01 38.74
N PRO A 67 16.12 -25.32 39.80
CA PRO A 67 16.78 -24.03 39.64
C PRO A 67 18.03 -24.20 38.78
N LEU A 68 18.20 -23.32 37.79
CA LEU A 68 19.38 -23.34 36.91
C LEU A 68 20.66 -23.08 37.73
N ASN A 69 21.73 -23.81 37.40
CA ASN A 69 23.08 -23.47 37.84
C ASN A 69 23.43 -22.04 37.37
N GLU A 70 24.22 -21.30 38.15
CA GLU A 70 24.58 -19.91 37.93
C GLU A 70 25.08 -19.66 36.51
N GLU A 71 25.94 -20.53 35.98
CA GLU A 71 26.46 -20.40 34.62
C GLU A 71 25.37 -20.52 33.56
N LYS A 72 24.40 -21.43 33.77
CA LYS A 72 23.27 -21.60 32.85
C LYS A 72 22.29 -20.45 32.93
N ALA A 73 22.06 -19.90 34.12
CA ALA A 73 21.18 -18.74 34.31
C ALA A 73 21.75 -17.49 33.63
N VAL A 74 23.07 -17.26 33.74
CA VAL A 74 23.74 -16.16 33.05
C VAL A 74 23.71 -16.32 31.53
N GLN A 75 23.95 -17.54 31.03
CA GLN A 75 23.85 -17.82 29.59
C GLN A 75 22.42 -17.57 29.08
N ALA A 76 21.41 -18.12 29.77
CA ALA A 76 20.01 -17.93 29.40
C ALA A 76 19.58 -16.45 29.43
N ALA A 77 20.05 -15.67 30.40
CA ALA A 77 19.78 -14.24 30.45
C ALA A 77 20.47 -13.47 29.32
N SER A 78 21.71 -13.82 28.98
CA SER A 78 22.42 -13.22 27.86
C SER A 78 21.74 -13.52 26.51
N ASP A 79 21.32 -14.76 26.30
CA ASP A 79 20.66 -15.18 25.07
C ASP A 79 19.29 -14.48 24.94
N LEU A 80 18.52 -14.38 26.04
CA LEU A 80 17.27 -13.63 26.08
C LEU A 80 17.46 -12.14 25.74
N ILE A 81 18.49 -11.49 26.28
CA ILE A 81 18.80 -10.08 25.98
C ILE A 81 19.18 -9.92 24.51
N GLY A 82 19.97 -10.84 23.96
CA GLY A 82 20.36 -10.84 22.55
C GLY A 82 19.17 -10.99 21.62
N GLU A 83 18.28 -11.94 21.92
CA GLU A 83 17.03 -12.13 21.17
C GLU A 83 16.13 -10.90 21.25
N LEU A 84 15.92 -10.34 22.45
CA LEU A 84 15.10 -9.14 22.63
C LEU A 84 15.66 -7.94 21.86
N PHE A 85 16.99 -7.77 21.83
CA PHE A 85 17.64 -6.73 21.04
C PHE A 85 17.35 -6.88 19.55
N VAL A 86 17.53 -8.09 19.00
CA VAL A 86 17.26 -8.36 17.57
C VAL A 86 15.78 -8.13 17.25
N PHE A 87 14.86 -8.60 18.09
CA PHE A 87 13.42 -8.35 17.94
C PHE A 87 13.08 -6.87 18.05
N SER A 88 13.70 -6.13 18.96
CA SER A 88 13.48 -4.68 19.10
C SER A 88 13.94 -3.92 17.87
N VAL A 89 15.13 -4.24 17.34
CA VAL A 89 15.66 -3.59 16.14
C VAL A 89 14.82 -3.94 14.91
N GLY A 90 14.50 -5.22 14.72
CA GLY A 90 13.65 -5.67 13.61
C GLY A 90 12.23 -5.11 13.70
N GLY A 91 11.63 -5.12 14.89
CA GLY A 91 10.31 -4.55 15.14
C GLY A 91 10.29 -3.04 14.91
N ALA A 92 11.30 -2.30 15.40
CA ALA A 92 11.42 -0.88 15.15
C ALA A 92 11.59 -0.55 13.67
N ALA A 93 12.40 -1.33 12.93
CA ALA A 93 12.56 -1.17 11.50
C ALA A 93 11.25 -1.42 10.73
N LEU A 94 10.49 -2.46 11.11
CA LEU A 94 9.19 -2.75 10.50
C LEU A 94 8.16 -1.66 10.79
N ILE A 95 8.07 -1.19 12.03
CA ILE A 95 7.20 -0.07 12.41
C ILE A 95 7.59 1.18 11.61
N PHE A 96 8.89 1.47 11.50
CA PHE A 96 9.39 2.60 10.73
C PHE A 96 9.03 2.47 9.25
N GLU A 97 9.16 1.28 8.66
CA GLU A 97 8.77 1.02 7.27
C GLU A 97 7.28 1.21 7.05
N VAL A 98 6.42 0.67 7.93
CA VAL A 98 4.97 0.84 7.86
C VAL A 98 4.60 2.32 7.95
N GLN A 99 5.15 3.05 8.92
CA GLN A 99 4.91 4.48 9.09
C GLN A 99 5.38 5.28 7.86
N ARG A 100 6.54 4.94 7.30
CA ARG A 100 7.10 5.59 6.12
C ARG A 100 6.30 5.28 4.86
N SER A 101 5.85 4.04 4.69
CA SER A 101 5.03 3.59 3.57
C SER A 101 3.65 4.23 3.59
N ALA A 102 2.99 4.32 4.74
CA ALA A 102 1.70 5.02 4.87
C ALA A 102 1.78 6.48 4.39
N ARG A 103 2.86 7.20 4.73
CA ARG A 103 3.08 8.58 4.26
C ARG A 103 3.40 8.66 2.75
N SER A 104 3.95 7.60 2.17
CA SER A 104 4.21 7.52 0.73
C SER A 104 2.92 7.23 -0.05
N GLU A 105 2.08 6.33 0.47
CA GLU A 105 0.81 5.97 -0.14
C GLU A 105 -0.19 7.12 -0.13
N ALA A 106 -0.30 7.86 0.99
CA ALA A 106 -1.15 9.05 1.07
C ALA A 106 -0.83 10.07 -0.04
N ARG A 107 0.46 10.34 -0.29
CA ARG A 107 0.90 11.24 -1.37
C ARG A 107 0.57 10.71 -2.76
N LYS A 108 0.65 9.40 -2.97
CA LYS A 108 0.25 8.77 -4.24
C LYS A 108 -1.26 8.80 -4.44
N GLU A 109 -2.06 8.77 -3.38
CA GLU A 109 -3.50 8.95 -3.47
C GLU A 109 -3.89 10.39 -3.79
N GLU A 110 -3.22 11.38 -3.19
CA GLU A 110 -3.41 12.79 -3.51
C GLU A 110 -3.11 13.08 -4.98
N LEU A 111 -1.97 12.60 -5.49
CA LEU A 111 -1.62 12.71 -6.91
C LEU A 111 -2.66 12.06 -7.82
N ARG A 112 -3.10 10.84 -7.50
CA ARG A 112 -4.15 10.14 -8.26
C ARG A 112 -5.48 10.90 -8.26
N LYS A 113 -5.84 11.57 -7.16
CA LYS A 113 -7.05 12.41 -7.10
C LYS A 113 -6.93 13.62 -8.02
N MET A 114 -5.79 14.32 -8.01
CA MET A 114 -5.54 15.45 -8.90
C MET A 114 -5.59 15.04 -10.38
N GLU A 115 -5.02 13.88 -10.74
CA GLU A 115 -5.11 13.35 -12.10
C GLU A 115 -6.55 13.04 -12.51
N LEU A 116 -7.36 12.50 -11.60
CA LEU A 116 -8.77 12.20 -11.81
C LEU A 116 -9.61 13.46 -12.00
N GLU A 117 -9.33 14.52 -11.23
CA GLU A 117 -9.97 15.82 -11.37
C GLU A 117 -9.62 16.46 -12.72
N ALA A 118 -8.35 16.44 -13.13
CA ALA A 118 -7.92 16.95 -14.42
C ALA A 118 -8.54 16.18 -15.60
N LEU A 119 -8.73 14.86 -15.47
CA LEU A 119 -9.41 14.06 -16.49
C LEU A 119 -10.89 14.40 -16.59
N LYS A 120 -11.58 14.61 -15.47
CA LYS A 120 -12.99 15.03 -15.46
C LYS A 120 -13.19 16.40 -16.10
N GLU A 121 -12.29 17.35 -15.83
CA GLU A 121 -12.36 18.68 -16.45
C GLU A 121 -12.23 18.60 -17.98
N LYS A 122 -11.30 17.78 -18.48
CA LYS A 122 -11.18 17.49 -19.91
C LYS A 122 -12.41 16.80 -20.48
N GLU A 123 -13.02 15.87 -19.75
CA GLU A 123 -14.26 15.19 -20.16
C GLU A 123 -15.42 16.19 -20.31
N GLU A 124 -15.55 17.14 -19.38
CA GLU A 124 -16.55 18.22 -19.47
C GLU A 124 -16.28 19.13 -20.68
N GLU A 125 -15.02 19.52 -20.91
CA GLU A 125 -14.62 20.33 -22.06
C GLU A 125 -14.95 19.63 -23.39
N LEU A 126 -14.53 18.37 -23.55
CA LEU A 126 -14.86 17.58 -24.73
C LEU A 126 -16.37 17.45 -24.93
N THR A 127 -17.14 17.29 -23.85
CA THR A 127 -18.60 17.19 -23.93
C THR A 127 -19.23 18.49 -24.44
N ARG A 128 -18.72 19.66 -24.00
CA ARG A 128 -19.14 20.98 -24.50
C ARG A 128 -18.78 21.15 -25.97
N GLU A 129 -17.58 20.75 -26.38
CA GLU A 129 -17.17 20.81 -27.79
C GLU A 129 -18.04 19.95 -28.68
N VAL A 130 -18.38 18.72 -28.26
CA VAL A 130 -19.29 17.83 -28.98
C VAL A 130 -20.69 18.43 -29.10
N GLN A 131 -21.21 19.05 -28.03
CA GLN A 131 -22.50 19.75 -28.10
C GLN A 131 -22.46 20.93 -29.08
N LEU A 132 -21.40 21.73 -29.06
CA LEU A 132 -21.21 22.85 -29.97
C LEU A 132 -21.14 22.38 -31.44
N LEU A 133 -20.41 21.29 -31.70
CA LEU A 133 -20.31 20.69 -33.02
C LEU A 133 -21.66 20.19 -33.52
N LYS A 134 -22.46 19.55 -32.66
CA LYS A 134 -23.83 19.14 -32.98
C LYS A 134 -24.72 20.32 -33.35
N GLN A 135 -24.68 21.41 -32.56
CA GLN A 135 -25.45 22.63 -32.86
C GLN A 135 -25.07 23.22 -34.23
N LYS A 136 -23.78 23.30 -34.55
CA LYS A 136 -23.33 23.78 -35.87
C LYS A 136 -23.78 22.88 -37.02
N LEU A 137 -23.82 21.55 -36.80
CA LEU A 137 -24.34 20.59 -37.77
C LEU A 137 -25.84 20.82 -38.03
N ASP A 138 -26.64 20.97 -36.97
CA ASP A 138 -28.08 21.25 -37.07
C ASP A 138 -28.34 22.59 -37.79
N GLU A 139 -27.54 23.62 -37.53
CA GLU A 139 -27.63 24.91 -38.25
C GLU A 139 -27.35 24.73 -39.74
N ILE A 140 -26.30 24.00 -40.11
CA ILE A 140 -25.95 23.73 -41.51
C ILE A 140 -27.05 22.90 -42.19
N GLU A 141 -27.59 21.88 -41.53
CA GLU A 141 -28.68 21.06 -42.05
C GLU A 141 -29.95 21.89 -42.29
N ASN A 142 -30.31 22.76 -41.34
CA ASN A 142 -31.43 23.68 -41.49
C ASN A 142 -31.23 24.68 -42.64
N LEU A 143 -30.03 25.23 -42.80
CA LEU A 143 -29.67 26.10 -43.92
C LEU A 143 -29.70 25.36 -45.27
N ALA A 144 -29.27 24.10 -45.32
CA ALA A 144 -29.35 23.26 -46.50
C ALA A 144 -30.80 22.94 -46.88
N ASN A 145 -31.64 22.57 -45.91
CA ASN A 145 -33.06 22.28 -46.12
C ASN A 145 -33.84 23.53 -46.57
N SER A 146 -33.58 24.69 -45.98
CA SER A 146 -34.23 25.95 -46.37
C SER A 146 -33.77 26.46 -47.75
N ARG A 147 -32.49 26.27 -48.12
CA ARG A 147 -31.99 26.51 -49.49
C ARG A 147 -32.53 25.52 -50.52
N GLY A 148 -32.65 24.24 -50.16
CA GLY A 148 -33.26 23.21 -51.00
C GLY A 148 -34.72 23.54 -51.32
N LEU A 149 -35.47 24.01 -50.32
CA LEU A 149 -36.83 24.51 -50.50
C LEU A 149 -36.88 25.74 -51.41
N THR A 150 -36.05 26.77 -51.18
CA THR A 150 -36.03 27.98 -52.03
C THR A 150 -35.61 27.68 -53.48
N GLY A 151 -34.66 26.77 -53.70
CA GLY A 151 -34.24 26.31 -55.02
C GLY A 151 -35.35 25.58 -55.78
N VAL A 152 -36.12 24.72 -55.10
CA VAL A 152 -37.27 24.01 -55.68
C VAL A 152 -38.42 24.97 -56.00
N PHE A 153 -38.69 25.95 -55.13
CA PHE A 153 -39.71 26.98 -55.39
C PHE A 153 -39.36 27.86 -56.59
N ASN A 154 -38.10 28.28 -56.75
CA ASN A 154 -37.67 29.03 -57.95
C ASN A 154 -37.74 28.19 -59.23
N PHE A 155 -37.40 26.90 -59.18
CA PHE A 155 -37.49 26.00 -60.34
C PHE A 155 -38.95 25.73 -60.79
N ARG A 156 -39.91 25.79 -59.85
CA ARG A 156 -41.35 25.67 -60.15
C ARG A 156 -41.98 27.00 -60.58
N GLY A 157 -41.45 28.13 -60.12
CA GLY A 157 -41.82 29.46 -60.61
C GLY A 157 -41.42 29.70 -62.07
N ASN A 158 -40.20 29.30 -62.46
CA ASN A 158 -39.68 29.53 -63.82
C ASN A 158 -40.34 28.63 -64.89
N ARG A 159 -40.96 27.51 -64.51
CA ARG A 159 -41.74 26.65 -65.42
C ARG A 159 -43.11 27.22 -65.81
N LYS A 160 -43.65 28.20 -65.06
CA LYS A 160 -44.91 28.87 -65.42
C LYS A 160 -44.72 30.01 -66.43
N THR A 161 -43.50 30.51 -66.60
CA THR A 161 -43.17 31.60 -67.54
C THR A 161 -42.81 31.12 -68.95
N GLU A 162 -42.56 29.83 -69.16
CA GLU A 162 -42.28 29.27 -70.50
C GLU A 162 -43.53 28.77 -71.25
N SER A 163 -44.72 28.73 -70.63
CA SER A 163 -45.93 28.18 -71.26
C SER A 163 -46.83 29.22 -71.96
N THR A 164 -46.35 30.44 -72.23
CA THR A 164 -47.19 31.52 -72.83
C THR A 164 -46.67 32.12 -74.15
N THR A 165 -45.67 31.53 -74.81
CA THR A 165 -45.20 32.06 -76.11
C THR A 165 -44.79 30.97 -77.09
N SER A 166 -45.74 30.20 -77.60
CA SER A 166 -45.66 29.61 -78.95
C SER A 166 -46.98 28.96 -79.35
N ALA A 167 -47.96 29.78 -79.73
CA ALA A 167 -49.12 29.33 -80.48
C ALA A 167 -49.45 30.38 -81.55
N THR A 168 -48.94 30.17 -82.76
CA THR A 168 -49.57 30.68 -83.99
C THR A 168 -49.38 29.63 -85.08
N PRO A 169 -50.46 29.09 -85.66
CA PRO A 169 -50.40 28.16 -86.79
C PRO A 169 -50.40 28.94 -88.11
N THR A 170 -49.90 28.36 -89.20
CA THR A 170 -50.60 28.28 -90.51
C THR A 170 -49.69 27.78 -91.64
N ASN A 171 -50.29 26.87 -92.42
CA ASN A 171 -50.08 26.47 -93.82
C ASN A 171 -48.71 25.97 -94.31
#